data_AF-A0A352F140-F1
#
_entry.id   AF-A0A352F140-F1
#
_cell.length_a   1.000
_cell.length_b   1.000
_cell.length_c   1.000
_cell.angle_alpha   90.00
_cell.angle_beta   90.00
_cell.angle_gamma   90.00
#
_symmetry.space_group_name_H-M   'P 1'
#
loop_
_entity.id
_entity.type
_entity.pdbx_description
1 polymer ?
#
loop_
_entity_poly.entity_id
_entity_poly.type
_entity_poly.pdbx_seq_one_letter_code
_entity_poly.pdbx_strand_id
1 'polypeptide(L)'
;MNTDRQDYLLRLEDELLMGDVMLSEWSTFLARDADTAFQAGADLAAILMSQAAIECHLRYEYFDGERRKLSFYELIEQSPVPLGLKIVLHKVRKYRNRWVHVNDPHDDEDLLTRPEYYETELEEMAFFAIKAMMQIIYLEQGL
;
A
#
# COMPACT_ATOMS: atom_id res chain seq x y z
N MET A 1 1.19 -13.52 -16.52
CA MET A 1 1.13 -13.59 -15.05
C MET A 1 2.50 -13.99 -14.56
N ASN A 2 3.13 -13.17 -13.72
CA ASN A 2 4.44 -13.46 -13.15
C ASN A 2 4.24 -14.40 -11.95
N THR A 3 4.61 -15.67 -12.11
CA THR A 3 4.41 -16.72 -11.08
C THR A 3 5.07 -16.37 -9.75
N ASP A 4 6.22 -15.69 -9.77
CA ASP A 4 6.97 -15.37 -8.55
C ASP A 4 6.23 -14.37 -7.64
N ARG A 5 5.48 -13.43 -8.25
CA ARG A 5 4.69 -12.44 -7.53
C ARG A 5 3.42 -13.04 -6.94
N GLN A 6 2.80 -13.97 -7.66
CA GLN A 6 1.66 -14.72 -7.15
C GLN A 6 2.09 -15.60 -5.95
N ASP A 7 3.21 -16.32 -6.07
CA ASP A 7 3.76 -17.14 -4.99
C ASP A 7 4.16 -16.28 -3.77
N TYR A 8 4.65 -15.07 -4.02
CA TYR A 8 4.92 -14.09 -2.95
C TYR A 8 3.65 -13.70 -2.18
N LEU A 9 2.55 -13.40 -2.88
CA LEU A 9 1.26 -13.07 -2.26
C LEU A 9 0.72 -14.24 -1.44
N LEU A 10 0.70 -15.45 -2.02
CA LEU A 10 0.22 -16.65 -1.34
C LEU A 10 1.00 -16.91 -0.04
N ARG A 11 2.32 -16.77 -0.07
CA ARG A 11 3.15 -16.90 1.14
C ARG A 11 2.83 -15.81 2.17
N LEU A 12 2.56 -14.58 1.75
CA LEU A 12 2.15 -13.54 2.69
C LEU A 12 0.77 -13.83 3.29
N GLU A 13 -0.18 -14.36 2.51
CA GLU A 13 -1.48 -14.79 3.04
C GLU A 13 -1.28 -15.90 4.09
N ASP A 14 -0.51 -16.94 3.78
CA ASP A 14 -0.20 -18.02 4.73
C ASP A 14 0.51 -17.52 6.01
N GLU A 15 1.39 -16.51 5.88
CA GLU A 15 2.15 -15.94 7.00
C GLU A 15 1.32 -15.00 7.88
N LEU A 16 0.39 -14.24 7.28
CA LEU A 16 -0.25 -13.10 7.93
C LEU A 16 -1.73 -13.33 8.23
N LEU A 17 -2.44 -14.16 7.47
CA LEU A 17 -3.86 -14.45 7.66
C LEU A 17 -4.02 -15.65 8.60
N MET A 18 -4.30 -15.37 9.86
CA MET A 18 -4.44 -16.34 10.95
C MET A 18 -5.90 -16.55 11.37
N GLY A 19 -6.83 -15.72 10.89
CA GLY A 19 -8.25 -15.79 11.22
C GLY A 19 -9.12 -15.05 10.21
N ASP A 20 -10.37 -14.77 10.58
CA ASP A 20 -11.29 -14.00 9.74
C ASP A 20 -10.99 -12.49 9.83
N VAL A 21 -11.11 -11.81 8.69
CA VAL A 21 -10.86 -10.37 8.55
C VAL A 21 -12.12 -9.71 8.03
N MET A 22 -12.54 -8.63 8.71
CA MET A 22 -13.65 -7.81 8.26
C MET A 22 -13.13 -6.67 7.40
N LEU A 23 -13.59 -6.60 6.15
CA LEU A 23 -13.25 -5.52 5.23
C LEU A 23 -14.51 -4.82 4.73
N SER A 24 -14.45 -3.49 4.65
CA SER A 24 -15.43 -2.75 3.86
C SER A 24 -15.33 -3.12 2.38
N GLU A 25 -16.41 -2.92 1.64
CA GLU A 25 -16.43 -3.13 0.18
C GLU A 25 -15.38 -2.27 -0.53
N TRP A 26 -15.15 -1.05 -0.03
CA TRP A 26 -14.13 -0.15 -0.57
C TRP A 26 -12.71 -0.63 -0.31
N SER A 27 -12.42 -1.08 0.92
CA SER A 27 -11.11 -1.66 1.26
C SER A 27 -10.84 -2.90 0.41
N THR A 28 -11.85 -3.76 0.25
CA THR A 28 -11.76 -4.98 -0.59
C THR A 28 -11.47 -4.65 -2.05
N PHE A 29 -12.22 -3.69 -2.61
CA PHE A 29 -12.03 -3.27 -4.00
C PHE A 29 -10.62 -2.71 -4.25
N LEU A 30 -10.15 -1.81 -3.39
CA LEU A 30 -8.83 -1.18 -3.52
C LEU A 30 -7.68 -2.19 -3.33
N ALA A 31 -7.80 -3.11 -2.37
CA ALA A 31 -6.80 -4.15 -2.14
C ALA A 31 -6.69 -5.08 -3.35
N ARG A 32 -7.82 -5.51 -3.92
CA ARG A 32 -7.84 -6.34 -5.14
C ARG A 32 -7.20 -5.64 -6.33
N ASP A 33 -7.44 -4.35 -6.50
CA ASP A 33 -6.81 -3.57 -7.58
C ASP A 33 -5.30 -3.40 -7.35
N ALA A 34 -4.84 -3.26 -6.10
CA ALA A 34 -3.43 -3.28 -5.75
C ALA A 34 -2.79 -4.63 -6.11
N ASP A 35 -3.43 -5.75 -5.76
CA ASP A 35 -2.95 -7.09 -6.08
C ASP A 35 -2.89 -7.33 -7.59
N THR A 36 -3.90 -6.87 -8.33
CA THR A 36 -3.96 -6.97 -9.79
C THR A 36 -2.80 -6.20 -10.43
N ALA A 37 -2.58 -4.95 -10.00
CA ALA A 37 -1.46 -4.14 -10.48
C ALA A 37 -0.11 -4.80 -10.14
N PHE A 38 0.04 -5.32 -8.93
CA PHE A 38 1.25 -5.99 -8.49
C PHE A 38 1.56 -7.23 -9.32
N GLN A 39 0.59 -8.13 -9.51
CA GLN A 39 0.76 -9.35 -10.31
C GLN A 39 1.01 -9.08 -11.79
N ALA A 40 0.53 -7.94 -12.30
CA ALA A 40 0.79 -7.48 -13.65
C ALA A 40 2.16 -6.80 -13.84
N GLY A 41 2.93 -6.57 -12.76
CA GLY A 41 4.20 -5.84 -12.81
C GLY A 41 4.04 -4.32 -12.95
N ALA A 42 2.83 -3.78 -12.71
CA ALA A 42 2.58 -2.35 -12.73
C ALA A 42 2.95 -1.72 -11.38
N ASP A 43 4.26 -1.67 -11.08
CA ASP A 43 4.78 -1.41 -9.74
C ASP A 43 4.33 -0.09 -9.12
N LEU A 44 4.41 1.01 -9.88
CA LEU A 44 3.94 2.30 -9.38
C LEU A 44 2.44 2.25 -9.05
N ALA A 45 1.62 1.65 -9.93
CA ALA A 45 0.18 1.50 -9.67
C ALA A 45 -0.08 0.63 -8.43
N ALA A 46 0.66 -0.46 -8.25
CA ALA A 46 0.58 -1.31 -7.07
C ALA A 46 0.87 -0.53 -5.78
N ILE A 47 1.90 0.32 -5.78
CA ILE A 47 2.24 1.19 -4.63
C ILE A 47 1.10 2.16 -4.32
N LEU A 48 0.58 2.86 -5.34
CA LEU A 48 -0.48 3.85 -5.17
C LEU A 48 -1.76 3.20 -4.64
N MET A 49 -2.15 2.07 -5.21
CA MET A 49 -3.35 1.33 -4.81
C MET A 49 -3.21 0.70 -3.43
N SER A 50 -2.03 0.15 -3.11
CA SER A 50 -1.73 -0.36 -1.76
C SER A 50 -1.92 0.74 -0.72
N GLN A 51 -1.40 1.94 -1.00
CA GLN A 51 -1.58 3.07 -0.09
C GLN A 51 -3.05 3.49 0.04
N ALA A 52 -3.80 3.52 -1.06
CA ALA A 52 -5.22 3.85 -1.05
C ALA A 52 -6.03 2.83 -0.24
N ALA A 53 -5.73 1.53 -0.39
CA ALA A 53 -6.35 0.46 0.37
C ALA A 53 -6.05 0.59 1.88
N ILE A 54 -4.80 0.84 2.25
CA ILE A 54 -4.40 1.10 3.65
C ILE A 54 -5.17 2.30 4.21
N GLU A 55 -5.15 3.44 3.50
CA GLU A 55 -5.84 4.65 3.94
C GLU A 55 -7.34 4.39 4.13
N CYS A 56 -7.99 3.69 3.20
CA CYS A 56 -9.40 3.32 3.31
C CYS A 56 -9.67 2.39 4.49
N HIS A 57 -8.82 1.38 4.69
CA HIS A 57 -8.98 0.42 5.77
C HIS A 57 -8.79 1.08 7.15
N LEU A 58 -7.75 1.91 7.34
CA LEU A 58 -7.56 2.66 8.59
C LEU A 58 -8.77 3.55 8.91
N ARG A 59 -9.36 4.20 7.90
CA ARG A 59 -10.58 5.00 8.08
C ARG A 59 -11.74 4.16 8.56
N TYR A 60 -11.98 3.03 7.89
CA TYR A 60 -13.05 2.11 8.23
C TYR A 60 -12.88 1.57 9.64
N GLU A 61 -11.67 1.12 9.99
CA GLU A 61 -11.42 0.42 11.25
C GLU A 61 -11.41 1.36 12.46
N TYR A 62 -10.82 2.55 12.33
CA TYR A 62 -10.51 3.39 13.50
C TYR A 62 -11.18 4.76 13.48
N PHE A 63 -11.79 5.17 12.36
CA PHE A 63 -12.32 6.53 12.20
C PHE A 63 -13.70 6.54 11.56
N ASP A 64 -14.47 5.45 11.69
CA ASP A 64 -15.85 5.42 11.20
C ASP A 64 -16.69 6.54 11.87
N GLY A 65 -17.51 7.21 11.07
CA GLY A 65 -18.30 8.37 11.50
C GLY A 65 -17.53 9.70 11.65
N GLU A 66 -16.21 9.74 11.45
CA GLU A 66 -15.44 11.00 11.45
C GLU A 66 -15.78 11.85 10.21
N ARG A 67 -16.25 13.08 10.44
CA ARG A 67 -16.63 14.01 9.36
C ARG A 67 -15.44 14.77 8.82
N ARG A 68 -14.35 14.87 9.59
CA ARG A 68 -13.13 15.55 9.17
C ARG A 68 -12.34 14.69 8.19
N LYS A 69 -11.97 15.26 7.05
CA LYS A 69 -11.05 14.65 6.09
C LYS A 69 -9.63 14.64 6.67
N LEU A 70 -9.28 13.59 7.41
CA LEU A 70 -7.91 13.36 7.87
C LEU A 70 -6.97 13.12 6.70
N SER A 71 -5.72 13.57 6.76
CA SER A 71 -4.67 13.18 5.81
C SER A 71 -4.16 11.77 6.11
N PHE A 72 -3.46 11.13 5.15
CA PHE A 72 -2.85 9.82 5.42
C PHE A 72 -1.84 9.85 6.57
N TYR A 73 -1.11 10.96 6.74
CA TYR A 73 -0.26 11.17 7.90
C TYR A 73 -1.05 11.12 9.22
N GLU A 74 -2.15 11.87 9.28
CA GLU A 74 -2.99 11.93 10.48
C GLU A 74 -3.63 10.57 10.81
N LEU A 75 -4.06 9.81 9.80
CA LEU A 75 -4.58 8.45 10.01
C LEU A 75 -3.54 7.53 10.64
N ILE A 76 -2.30 7.55 10.13
CA ILE A 76 -1.20 6.74 10.69
C ILE A 76 -0.96 7.15 12.15
N GLU A 77 -0.82 8.44 12.43
CA GLU A 77 -0.46 8.92 13.75
C GLU A 77 -1.57 8.70 14.79
N GLN A 78 -2.83 8.87 14.40
CA GLN A 78 -3.97 8.76 15.32
C GLN A 78 -4.50 7.33 15.48
N SER A 79 -4.15 6.40 14.57
CA SER A 79 -4.54 5.00 14.69
C SER A 79 -3.83 4.28 15.85
N PRO A 80 -4.44 3.24 16.45
CA PRO A 80 -3.80 2.41 17.47
C PRO A 80 -2.77 1.41 16.89
N VAL A 81 -2.40 1.54 15.62
CA VAL A 81 -1.43 0.68 14.93
C VAL A 81 -0.08 0.64 15.66
N PRO A 82 0.57 -0.52 15.81
CA PRO A 82 1.88 -0.64 16.45
C PRO A 82 2.94 0.29 15.82
N LEU A 83 3.85 0.83 16.64
CA LEU A 83 4.89 1.77 16.20
C LEU A 83 5.72 1.24 15.02
N GLY A 84 6.05 -0.06 15.02
CA GLY A 84 6.79 -0.70 13.92
C GLY A 84 6.05 -0.59 12.58
N LEU A 85 4.74 -0.77 12.58
CA LEU A 85 3.91 -0.61 11.39
C LEU A 85 3.72 0.87 11.02
N LYS A 86 3.62 1.80 11.99
CA LYS A 86 3.60 3.24 11.67
C LYS A 86 4.85 3.68 10.90
N ILE A 87 6.03 3.17 11.26
CA ILE A 87 7.29 3.44 10.54
C ILE A 87 7.20 2.92 9.09
N VAL A 88 6.68 1.70 8.91
CA VAL A 88 6.44 1.10 7.59
C VAL A 88 5.49 1.97 6.76
N LEU A 89 4.34 2.37 7.33
CA LEU A 89 3.36 3.21 6.65
C LEU A 89 3.90 4.59 6.27
N HIS A 90 4.73 5.19 7.12
CA HIS A 90 5.40 6.43 6.78
C HIS A 90 6.43 6.26 5.65
N LYS A 91 7.08 5.10 5.54
CA LYS A 91 7.96 4.81 4.39
C LYS A 91 7.15 4.74 3.09
N VAL A 92 6.03 4.00 3.08
CA VAL A 92 5.11 3.96 1.92
C VAL A 92 4.63 5.36 1.55
N ARG A 93 4.13 6.14 2.53
CA ARG A 93 3.66 7.52 2.33
C ARG A 93 4.73 8.42 1.71
N LYS A 94 5.93 8.42 2.28
CA LYS A 94 7.04 9.27 1.80
C LYS A 94 7.47 8.88 0.40
N TYR A 95 7.54 7.59 0.11
CA TYR A 95 7.89 7.11 -1.22
C TYR A 95 6.85 7.52 -2.26
N ARG A 96 5.57 7.22 -2.01
CA ARG A 96 4.47 7.63 -2.89
C ARG A 96 4.46 9.13 -3.14
N ASN A 97 4.74 9.94 -2.11
CA ASN A 97 4.75 11.39 -2.24
C ASN A 97 5.79 11.87 -3.27
N ARG A 98 6.92 11.18 -3.45
CA ARG A 98 7.90 11.50 -4.51
C ARG A 98 7.27 11.40 -5.91
N TRP A 99 6.39 10.43 -6.10
CA TRP A 99 5.76 10.15 -7.40
C TRP A 99 4.48 10.95 -7.66
N VAL A 100 3.75 11.33 -6.61
CA VAL A 100 2.47 12.06 -6.74
C VAL A 100 2.61 13.56 -6.52
N HIS A 101 3.61 13.99 -5.75
CA HIS A 101 3.87 15.39 -5.44
C HIS A 101 5.22 15.82 -6.02
N VAL A 102 5.33 15.71 -7.34
CA VAL A 102 6.50 16.21 -8.09
C VAL A 102 6.51 17.73 -8.00
N ASN A 103 7.56 18.27 -7.34
CA ASN A 103 7.66 19.71 -7.08
C ASN A 103 7.94 20.52 -8.35
N ASP A 104 8.72 19.96 -9.27
CA ASP A 104 9.05 20.56 -10.55
C ASP A 104 9.15 19.45 -11.60
N PRO A 105 8.17 19.29 -12.51
CA PRO A 105 8.14 18.23 -13.52
C PRO A 105 8.91 18.60 -14.81
N HIS A 106 9.85 19.55 -14.74
CA HIS A 106 10.68 19.95 -15.87
C HIS A 106 12.04 19.23 -15.79
N ASP A 107 12.59 18.88 -16.96
CA ASP A 107 13.89 18.19 -17.11
C ASP A 107 13.96 16.74 -16.57
N ASP A 108 12.84 16.04 -16.47
CA ASP A 108 12.75 14.61 -16.08
C ASP A 108 12.81 13.63 -17.28
N GLU A 109 13.51 13.97 -18.36
CA GLU A 109 13.61 13.12 -19.57
C GLU A 109 14.16 11.71 -19.27
N ASP A 110 14.95 11.58 -18.19
CA ASP A 110 15.49 10.31 -17.70
C ASP A 110 14.38 9.29 -17.31
N LEU A 111 13.18 9.73 -16.91
CA LEU A 111 12.05 8.83 -16.65
C LEU A 111 11.61 8.05 -17.90
N LEU A 112 11.79 8.65 -19.09
CA LEU A 112 11.42 8.05 -20.36
C LEU A 112 12.60 7.40 -21.06
N THR A 113 13.79 8.00 -20.95
CA THR A 113 14.98 7.57 -21.68
C THR A 113 15.81 6.53 -20.92
N ARG A 114 15.65 6.43 -19.60
CA ARG A 114 16.35 5.48 -18.73
C ARG A 114 15.43 4.90 -17.64
N PRO A 115 14.29 4.30 -18.01
CA PRO A 115 13.30 3.78 -17.06
C PRO A 115 13.88 2.72 -16.11
N GLU A 116 14.92 1.99 -16.53
CA GLU A 116 15.57 0.93 -15.77
C GLU A 116 16.12 1.39 -14.41
N TYR A 117 16.51 2.67 -14.28
CA TYR A 117 17.00 3.22 -13.00
C TYR A 117 15.88 3.33 -11.96
N TYR A 118 14.63 3.42 -12.41
CA TYR A 118 13.46 3.55 -11.55
C TYR A 118 12.76 2.21 -11.36
N GLU A 119 12.76 1.34 -12.37
CA GLU A 119 12.07 0.04 -12.36
C GLU A 119 12.49 -0.83 -11.17
N THR A 120 13.78 -0.93 -10.86
CA THR A 120 14.25 -1.75 -9.72
C THR A 120 13.78 -1.17 -8.38
N GLU A 121 13.91 0.15 -8.18
CA GLU A 121 13.45 0.81 -6.94
C GLU A 121 11.92 0.71 -6.79
N LEU A 122 11.18 0.83 -7.89
CA LEU A 122 9.73 0.68 -7.95
C LEU A 122 9.29 -0.74 -7.61
N GLU A 123 9.95 -1.75 -8.18
CA GLU A 123 9.67 -3.14 -7.90
C GLU A 123 9.86 -3.44 -6.41
N GLU A 124 11.04 -3.13 -5.85
CA GLU A 124 11.32 -3.34 -4.42
C GLU A 124 10.28 -2.65 -3.52
N MET A 125 9.87 -1.44 -3.90
CA MET A 125 8.85 -0.71 -3.16
C MET A 125 7.45 -1.27 -3.33
N ALA A 126 7.12 -1.86 -4.48
CA ALA A 126 5.84 -2.53 -4.71
C ALA A 126 5.69 -3.76 -3.81
N PHE A 127 6.73 -4.60 -3.72
CA PHE A 127 6.78 -5.71 -2.76
C PHE A 127 6.62 -5.23 -1.31
N PHE A 128 7.29 -4.13 -0.97
CA PHE A 128 7.19 -3.52 0.36
C PHE A 128 5.78 -2.98 0.66
N ALA A 129 5.16 -2.29 -0.30
CA ALA A 129 3.85 -1.66 -0.16
C ALA A 129 2.71 -2.69 -0.05
N ILE A 130 2.75 -3.75 -0.87
CA ILE A 130 1.79 -4.87 -0.80
C ILE A 130 1.88 -5.56 0.56
N LYS A 131 3.09 -5.86 1.03
CA LYS A 131 3.27 -6.44 2.37
C LYS A 131 2.71 -5.53 3.45
N ALA A 132 3.00 -4.23 3.39
CA ALA A 132 2.47 -3.26 4.34
C ALA A 132 0.93 -3.19 4.31
N MET A 133 0.33 -3.30 3.12
CA MET A 133 -1.12 -3.35 2.95
C MET A 133 -1.71 -4.58 3.65
N MET A 134 -1.19 -5.77 3.37
CA MET A 134 -1.66 -7.01 3.99
C MET A 134 -1.47 -7.00 5.51
N GLN A 135 -0.34 -6.49 6.00
CA GLN A 135 -0.09 -6.34 7.44
C GLN A 135 -1.11 -5.44 8.15
N ILE A 136 -1.63 -4.42 7.47
CA ILE A 136 -2.67 -3.55 8.03
C ILE A 136 -4.05 -4.18 7.91
N ILE A 137 -4.38 -4.73 6.75
CA ILE A 137 -5.68 -5.40 6.50
C ILE A 137 -5.89 -6.55 7.49
N TYR A 138 -4.84 -7.31 7.81
CA TYR A 138 -4.93 -8.46 8.71
C TYR A 138 -4.59 -8.13 10.17
N LEU A 139 -4.42 -6.84 10.52
CA LEU A 139 -3.98 -6.45 11.86
C LEU A 139 -5.00 -6.82 12.95
N GLU A 140 -6.28 -6.55 12.68
CA GLU A 140 -7.40 -6.74 13.63
C GLU A 140 -8.15 -8.06 13.39
N GLN A 141 -7.52 -9.02 12.73
CA GLN A 141 -8.12 -10.34 12.47
C GLN A 141 -8.47 -11.07 13.77
N GLY A 142 -9.69 -11.63 13.83
CA GLY A 142 -10.11 -12.55 14.89
C GLY A 142 -9.93 -12.09 16.34
N LEU A 143 -10.55 -10.96 16.71
CA LEU A 143 -10.98 -10.72 18.10
C LEU A 143 -12.21 -11.56 18.47
#